data_AF-A0A2D5XQU7-F1
#
_entry.id   AF-A0A2D5XQU7-F1
#
_cell.length_a   1.000
_cell.length_b   1.000
_cell.length_c   1.000
_cell.angle_alpha   90.00
_cell.angle_beta   90.00
_cell.angle_gamma   90.00
#
_symmetry.space_group_name_H-M   'P 1'
#
loop_
_entity.id
_entity.type
_entity.pdbx_description
1 polymer ?
#
loop_
_entity_poly.entity_id
_entity_poly.type
_entity_poly.pdbx_seq_one_letter_code
_entity_poly.pdbx_strand_id
1 'polypeptide(L)'
;MQYTSFRALQRAPKARRGGALIASLIVATLLAGLGAGLVQVQTAITRRQMSAIDQTRAMYMAEAGLAEAFLALAQGKSGAIADAAQPAELGGGLFWVEATEGADGQVLLRCTGMIERAHATLESVVERSVSPFGRLGFFGLEEVVLRKGARILADRDQPALVRSNGDVSLAPSTGGNLIEGRIIAGTNGLIAMGPGSSVSTGMEQAKRTAVLPEILVPNLPLGDLQQALQPERANIGPGGLDAEELEVDGGQEVRLIGPLVLALDTLEVNDGGSLLIDASAGPVILHVRDELTMEEGSIWQHEAGTISDVSLFFHGRDAVDWKVKGVFRGAIVALEQDWTLTGELDFQGSIAVKSLELLADVQVRGSEEATNLIAGVPSVPTLVAWQFSDAPDVEILDCLADPKHWLKQQKIEPVKSSSAAAESEVSLQYVTEDGAIGVYQGLPSEFDFSKASSVVQQVWMDGLIGEGQLGPPPAPLPSYASPVDKSSSSKNRRKNKGHGSHKQGGDGHKGQTGHGANPKNKHKQAGSKKQHGQNANHKDSKKKHGHKGHKDHKVNKHSSDD
;
A
#
# COMPACT_ATOMS: atom_id res chain seq x y z
N MET A 1 66.14 -4.64 107.10
CA MET A 1 66.60 -5.52 106.00
C MET A 1 66.16 -4.88 104.70
N GLN A 2 67.03 -4.05 104.12
CA GLN A 2 68.06 -4.39 103.14
C GLN A 2 67.55 -4.11 101.72
N TYR A 3 68.04 -2.96 101.24
CA TYR A 3 68.10 -2.47 99.87
C TYR A 3 68.46 -3.56 98.86
N THR A 4 67.83 -3.53 97.69
CA THR A 4 68.59 -3.46 96.43
C THR A 4 67.71 -2.91 95.30
N SER A 5 67.94 -1.63 95.00
CA SER A 5 67.45 -0.93 93.82
C SER A 5 68.20 -1.42 92.57
N PHE A 6 67.53 -2.19 91.71
CA PHE A 6 68.00 -2.42 90.34
C PHE A 6 67.42 -1.34 89.42
N ARG A 7 68.10 -0.20 89.36
CA ARG A 7 67.86 0.87 88.39
C ARG A 7 68.47 0.42 87.06
N ALA A 8 67.74 -0.40 86.31
CA ALA A 8 68.10 -0.77 84.95
C ALA A 8 68.02 0.49 84.07
N LEU A 9 69.19 1.04 83.73
CA LEU A 9 69.37 2.05 82.68
C LEU A 9 68.87 1.46 81.35
N GLN A 10 67.59 1.66 81.05
CA GLN A 10 67.07 1.58 79.68
C GLN A 10 67.80 2.65 78.87
N ARG A 11 68.86 2.26 78.16
CA ARG A 11 69.40 3.06 77.07
C ARG A 11 68.25 3.26 76.08
N ALA A 12 67.71 4.47 76.00
CA ALA A 12 66.82 4.86 74.93
C ALA A 12 67.55 4.54 73.61
N PRO A 13 67.05 3.62 72.76
CA PRO A 13 67.67 3.36 71.48
C PRO A 13 67.69 4.70 70.73
N LYS A 14 68.88 5.09 70.24
CA LYS A 14 69.06 6.25 69.35
C LYS A 14 68.00 6.14 68.26
N ALA A 15 66.98 6.97 68.38
CA ALA A 15 65.74 6.77 67.68
C ALA A 15 65.99 7.06 66.19
N ARG A 16 66.08 6.01 65.36
CA ARG A 16 66.03 6.10 63.90
C ARG A 16 64.61 6.50 63.48
N ARG A 17 64.18 7.73 63.84
CA ARG A 17 62.81 8.23 63.67
C ARG A 17 62.48 8.77 62.27
N GLY A 18 63.43 8.76 61.33
CA GLY A 18 63.20 9.24 59.95
C GLY A 18 62.67 8.19 58.97
N GLY A 19 63.05 6.92 59.12
CA GLY A 19 62.76 5.88 58.12
C GLY A 19 61.29 5.49 58.02
N ALA A 20 60.60 5.40 59.16
CA ALA A 20 59.17 5.05 59.20
C ALA A 20 58.29 6.14 58.58
N LEU A 21 58.66 7.41 58.75
CA LEU A 21 57.92 8.54 58.20
C LEU A 21 58.02 8.57 56.67
N ILE A 22 59.23 8.40 56.12
CA ILE A 22 59.44 8.29 54.66
C ILE A 22 58.68 7.09 54.08
N ALA A 23 58.75 5.93 54.74
CA ALA A 23 58.01 4.74 54.30
C ALA A 23 56.48 4.98 54.30
N SER A 24 55.94 5.62 55.35
CA SER A 24 54.51 5.97 55.43
C SER A 24 54.10 6.99 54.36
N LEU A 25 54.98 7.95 54.03
CA LEU A 25 54.73 8.95 52.99
C LEU A 25 54.70 8.29 51.61
N ILE A 26 55.65 7.40 51.30
CA ILE A 26 55.68 6.66 50.03
C ILE A 26 54.40 5.84 49.87
N VAL A 27 53.99 5.10 50.92
CA VAL A 27 52.75 4.32 50.89
C VAL A 27 51.53 5.23 50.71
N ALA A 28 51.46 6.36 51.41
CA ALA A 28 50.37 7.32 51.25
C ALA A 28 50.31 7.92 49.83
N THR A 29 51.45 8.27 49.23
CA THR A 29 51.52 8.77 47.85
C THR A 29 51.11 7.71 46.84
N LEU A 30 51.52 6.44 47.03
CA LEU A 30 51.10 5.33 46.17
C LEU A 30 49.59 5.08 46.26
N LEU A 31 49.03 5.10 47.47
CA LEU A 31 47.59 4.97 47.68
C LEU A 31 46.80 6.14 47.09
N ALA A 32 47.30 7.37 47.23
CA ALA A 32 46.69 8.54 46.61
C ALA A 32 46.73 8.46 45.07
N GLY A 33 47.87 8.02 44.50
CA GLY A 33 48.00 7.80 43.06
C GLY A 33 47.06 6.73 42.52
N LEU A 34 46.91 5.61 43.24
CA LEU A 34 45.97 4.55 42.89
C LEU A 34 44.52 5.04 43.00
N GLY A 35 44.20 5.81 44.04
CA GLY A 35 42.89 6.43 44.22
C GLY A 35 42.53 7.37 43.07
N ALA A 36 43.46 8.26 42.67
CA ALA A 36 43.25 9.14 41.52
C ALA A 36 43.07 8.35 40.21
N GLY A 37 43.84 7.28 40.01
CA GLY A 37 43.70 6.39 38.86
C GLY A 37 42.33 5.71 38.78
N LEU A 38 41.82 5.19 39.90
CA LEU A 38 40.48 4.58 39.96
C LEU A 38 39.37 5.59 39.64
N VAL A 39 39.47 6.82 40.13
CA VAL A 39 38.51 7.89 39.83
C VAL A 39 38.51 8.25 38.34
N GLN A 40 39.69 8.30 37.70
CA GLN A 40 39.78 8.53 36.26
C GLN A 40 39.14 7.40 35.45
N VAL A 41 39.39 6.13 35.83
CA VAL A 41 38.78 4.96 35.18
C VAL A 41 37.25 4.97 35.36
N GLN A 42 36.75 5.20 36.57
CA GLN A 42 35.31 5.32 36.85
C GLN A 42 34.66 6.45 36.05
N THR A 43 35.33 7.60 35.94
CA THR A 43 34.86 8.73 35.14
C THR A 43 34.79 8.36 33.65
N ALA A 44 35.81 7.66 33.14
CA ALA A 44 35.83 7.20 31.75
C ALA A 44 34.74 6.16 31.45
N ILE A 45 34.50 5.21 32.37
CA ILE A 45 33.42 4.22 32.26
C ILE A 45 32.06 4.92 32.28
N THR A 46 31.84 5.83 33.24
CA THR A 46 30.59 6.59 33.36
C THR A 46 30.31 7.40 32.09
N ARG A 47 31.32 8.07 31.53
CA ARG A 47 31.18 8.81 30.26
C ARG A 47 30.81 7.91 29.09
N ARG A 48 31.40 6.71 29.00
CA ARG A 48 31.06 5.73 27.95
C ARG A 48 29.64 5.20 28.10
N GLN A 49 29.21 4.92 29.33
CA GLN A 49 27.85 4.47 29.62
C GLN A 49 26.82 5.55 29.29
N MET A 50 27.08 6.80 29.70
CA MET A 50 26.22 7.94 29.35
C MET A 50 26.13 8.12 27.84
N SER A 51 27.26 8.13 27.13
CA SER A 51 27.29 8.23 25.66
C SER A 51 26.53 7.08 24.98
N ALA A 52 26.61 5.85 25.51
CA ALA A 52 25.85 4.72 24.97
C ALA A 52 24.34 4.84 25.22
N ILE A 53 23.94 5.36 26.39
CA ILE A 53 22.54 5.66 26.71
C ILE A 53 22.01 6.74 25.78
N ASP A 54 22.76 7.82 25.58
CA ASP A 54 22.36 8.92 24.70
C ASP A 54 22.27 8.46 23.24
N GLN A 55 23.20 7.62 22.77
CA GLN A 55 23.14 7.01 21.44
C GLN A 55 21.87 6.18 21.25
N THR A 56 21.51 5.38 22.26
CA THR A 56 20.29 4.55 22.23
C THR A 56 19.04 5.43 22.22
N ARG A 57 19.04 6.51 23.00
CA ARG A 57 17.95 7.50 23.03
C ARG A 57 17.80 8.23 21.70
N ALA A 58 18.90 8.64 21.08
CA ALA A 58 18.89 9.27 19.75
C ALA A 58 18.33 8.32 18.68
N MET A 59 18.66 7.02 18.75
CA MET A 59 18.07 6.00 17.89
C MET A 59 16.55 5.89 18.08
N TYR A 60 16.05 5.83 19.31
CA TYR A 60 14.61 5.83 19.58
C TYR A 60 13.92 7.12 19.11
N MET A 61 14.63 8.24 19.16
CA MET A 61 14.13 9.51 18.62
C MET A 61 13.98 9.45 17.10
N ALA A 62 14.95 8.85 16.39
CA ALA A 62 14.86 8.62 14.95
C ALA A 62 13.74 7.63 14.58
N GLU A 63 13.55 6.55 15.37
CA GLU A 63 12.44 5.62 15.18
C GLU A 63 11.07 6.29 15.37
N ALA A 64 10.95 7.13 16.41
CA ALA A 64 9.73 7.91 16.64
C ALA A 64 9.44 8.86 15.46
N GLY A 65 10.47 9.51 14.92
CA GLY A 65 10.30 10.36 13.73
C GLY A 65 9.86 9.57 12.49
N LEU A 66 10.43 8.39 12.24
CA LEU A 66 9.96 7.52 11.16
C LEU A 66 8.51 7.05 11.37
N ALA A 67 8.10 6.76 12.60
CA ALA A 67 6.73 6.37 12.90
C ALA A 67 5.74 7.53 12.66
N GLU A 68 6.10 8.75 13.05
CA GLU A 68 5.31 9.95 12.74
C GLU A 68 5.23 10.19 11.22
N ALA A 69 6.32 9.98 10.50
CA ALA A 69 6.36 10.17 9.04
C ALA A 69 5.52 9.12 8.31
N PHE A 70 5.56 7.88 8.79
CA PHE A 70 4.70 6.81 8.31
C PHE A 70 3.22 7.12 8.57
N LEU A 71 2.88 7.66 9.75
CA LEU A 71 1.53 8.12 10.05
C LEU A 71 1.12 9.29 9.16
N ALA A 72 2.03 10.23 8.90
CA ALA A 72 1.81 11.35 7.99
C ALA A 72 1.49 10.83 6.58
N LEU A 73 2.25 9.86 6.06
CA LEU A 73 1.95 9.18 4.79
C LEU A 73 0.58 8.46 4.82
N ALA A 74 0.22 7.81 5.93
CA ALA A 74 -1.08 7.16 6.09
C ALA A 74 -2.25 8.15 6.08
N GLN A 75 -1.99 9.39 6.52
CA GLN A 75 -2.91 10.51 6.43
C GLN A 75 -2.85 11.20 5.05
N GLY A 76 -2.05 10.70 4.10
CA GLY A 76 -1.86 11.27 2.76
C GLY A 76 -0.98 12.51 2.70
N LYS A 77 -0.28 12.86 3.79
CA LYS A 77 0.73 13.91 3.79
C LYS A 77 2.01 13.42 3.10
N SER A 78 2.94 14.34 2.86
CA SER A 78 4.21 14.06 2.16
C SER A 78 5.09 13.01 2.84
N GLY A 79 4.96 12.85 4.15
CA GLY A 79 5.86 12.06 5.00
C GLY A 79 7.06 12.87 5.53
N ALA A 80 7.28 14.09 5.04
CA ALA A 80 8.30 14.98 5.58
C ALA A 80 7.84 15.57 6.92
N ILE A 81 8.76 15.67 7.88
CA ILE A 81 8.48 16.24 9.21
C ILE A 81 9.58 17.22 9.57
N ALA A 82 9.21 18.49 9.69
CA ALA A 82 10.15 19.57 9.96
C ALA A 82 11.34 19.58 8.96
N ASP A 83 12.40 20.33 9.29
CA ASP A 83 13.67 20.30 8.58
C ASP A 83 14.83 20.46 9.57
N ALA A 84 16.07 20.35 9.08
CA ALA A 84 17.26 20.47 9.90
C ALA A 84 17.46 21.88 10.52
N ALA A 85 16.91 22.93 9.89
CA ALA A 85 17.00 24.30 10.38
C ALA A 85 16.01 24.55 11.52
N GLN A 86 14.83 23.94 11.47
CA GLN A 86 13.79 24.03 12.48
C GLN A 86 13.22 22.64 12.83
N PRO A 87 13.95 21.81 13.59
CA PRO A 87 13.56 20.43 13.85
C PRO A 87 12.30 20.33 14.73
N ALA A 88 11.65 19.17 14.68
CA ALA A 88 10.53 18.82 15.53
C ALA A 88 11.00 18.42 16.94
N GLU A 89 10.25 18.81 17.98
CA GLU A 89 10.49 18.40 19.37
C GLU A 89 9.52 17.30 19.82
N LEU A 90 10.07 16.26 20.46
CA LEU A 90 9.32 15.18 21.10
C LEU A 90 10.10 14.65 22.31
N GLY A 91 9.44 14.49 23.46
CA GLY A 91 10.01 13.78 24.61
C GLY A 91 11.36 14.29 25.13
N GLY A 92 11.71 15.56 24.88
CA GLY A 92 13.00 16.12 25.27
C GLY A 92 14.12 15.97 24.22
N GLY A 93 13.89 15.25 23.12
CA GLY A 93 14.78 15.22 21.96
C GLY A 93 14.27 16.07 20.80
N LEU A 94 15.03 16.03 19.72
CA LEU A 94 14.74 16.71 18.45
C LEU A 94 14.84 15.70 17.32
N PHE A 95 14.04 15.86 16.27
CA PHE A 95 14.19 15.09 15.04
C PHE A 95 13.67 15.86 13.83
N TRP A 96 14.02 15.39 12.65
CA TRP A 96 13.36 15.76 11.40
C TRP A 96 13.33 14.55 10.47
N VAL A 97 12.45 14.59 9.48
CA VAL A 97 12.30 13.53 8.47
C VAL A 97 12.30 14.15 7.09
N GLU A 98 13.24 13.71 6.26
CA GLU A 98 13.26 13.98 4.83
C GLU A 98 12.47 12.87 4.12
N ALA A 99 11.52 13.25 3.26
CA ALA A 99 10.80 12.31 2.40
C ALA A 99 11.21 12.53 0.95
N THR A 100 11.74 11.50 0.30
CA THR A 100 12.14 11.54 -1.12
C THR A 100 11.31 10.52 -1.89
N GLU A 101 10.63 10.95 -2.95
CA GLU A 101 9.88 10.04 -3.81
C GLU A 101 10.82 9.16 -4.65
N GLY A 102 10.49 7.88 -4.72
CA GLY A 102 11.17 6.87 -5.52
C GLY A 102 10.30 6.41 -6.70
N ALA A 103 10.76 5.37 -7.39
CA ALA A 103 9.96 4.71 -8.42
C ALA A 103 8.78 3.93 -7.81
N ASP A 104 7.76 3.64 -8.62
CA ASP A 104 6.66 2.73 -8.28
C ASP A 104 5.85 3.13 -7.03
N GLY A 105 5.75 4.43 -6.71
CA GLY A 105 5.01 4.92 -5.54
C GLY A 105 5.70 4.67 -4.19
N GLN A 106 7.01 4.39 -4.21
CA GLN A 106 7.81 4.29 -3.00
C GLN A 106 8.25 5.68 -2.52
N VAL A 107 8.38 5.82 -1.20
CA VAL A 107 8.90 7.01 -0.52
C VAL A 107 10.02 6.56 0.40
N LEU A 108 11.20 7.13 0.20
CA LEU A 108 12.32 7.00 1.12
C LEU A 108 12.16 8.05 2.23
N LEU A 109 11.92 7.58 3.45
CA LEU A 109 11.93 8.42 4.64
C LEU A 109 13.30 8.31 5.31
N ARG A 110 13.99 9.44 5.48
CA ARG A 110 15.23 9.53 6.24
C ARG A 110 15.02 10.39 7.47
N CYS A 111 15.10 9.79 8.65
CA CYS A 111 14.96 10.49 9.92
C CYS A 111 16.30 10.65 10.62
N THR A 112 16.59 11.86 11.10
CA THR A 112 17.69 12.09 12.04
C THR A 112 17.12 12.49 13.39
N GLY A 113 17.43 11.71 14.43
CA GLY A 113 17.05 11.96 15.82
C GLY A 113 18.24 12.39 16.67
N MET A 114 18.01 13.34 17.59
CA MET A 114 19.03 13.93 18.46
C MET A 114 18.55 13.99 19.91
N ILE A 115 19.38 13.53 20.84
CA ILE A 115 19.21 13.71 22.29
C ILE A 115 20.57 14.04 22.91
N GLU A 116 20.61 15.13 23.68
CA GLU A 116 21.85 15.68 24.24
C GLU A 116 22.93 15.81 23.14
N ARG A 117 24.07 15.11 23.24
CA ARG A 117 25.14 15.19 22.22
C ARG A 117 25.12 14.03 21.22
N ALA A 118 24.19 13.10 21.36
CA ALA A 118 24.12 11.94 20.49
C ALA A 118 23.10 12.18 19.38
N HIS A 119 23.38 11.59 18.22
CA HIS A 119 22.49 11.56 17.08
C HIS A 119 22.49 10.17 16.44
N ALA A 120 21.40 9.85 15.76
CA ALA A 120 21.27 8.65 14.95
C ALA A 120 20.41 8.97 13.72
N THR A 121 20.77 8.38 12.59
CA THR A 121 20.02 8.53 11.34
C THR A 121 19.53 7.16 10.87
N LEU A 122 18.23 7.07 10.60
CA LEU A 122 17.55 5.88 10.12
C LEU A 122 16.87 6.18 8.79
N GLU A 123 16.83 5.19 7.93
CA GLU A 123 16.08 5.23 6.68
C GLU A 123 15.02 4.14 6.67
N SER A 124 13.87 4.44 6.07
CA SER A 124 12.86 3.45 5.73
C SER A 124 12.32 3.70 4.33
N VAL A 125 12.16 2.63 3.56
CA VAL A 125 11.44 2.64 2.29
C VAL A 125 10.01 2.22 2.57
N VAL A 126 9.08 3.09 2.19
CA VAL A 126 7.65 2.91 2.41
C VAL A 126 6.96 2.96 1.06
N GLU A 127 6.12 1.98 0.75
CA GLU A 127 5.23 2.06 -0.41
C GLU A 127 3.97 2.82 0.00
N ARG A 128 3.67 3.95 -0.66
CA ARG A 128 2.37 4.61 -0.49
C ARG A 128 1.33 3.62 -0.98
N SER A 129 0.45 3.20 -0.08
CA SER A 129 -0.68 2.40 -0.50
C SER A 129 -1.63 3.35 -1.22
N VAL A 130 -1.58 3.34 -2.56
CA VAL A 130 -2.65 3.86 -3.40
C VAL A 130 -3.83 2.91 -3.23
N SER A 131 -5.06 3.45 -3.21
CA SER A 131 -6.29 2.70 -2.96
C SER A 131 -6.25 1.30 -3.60
N PRO A 132 -6.40 0.22 -2.81
CA PRO A 132 -6.07 -1.11 -3.28
C PRO A 132 -6.94 -1.50 -4.45
N PHE A 133 -8.23 -1.14 -4.44
CA PHE A 133 -9.25 -1.63 -5.37
C PHE A 133 -8.86 -1.51 -6.84
N GLY A 134 -8.35 -0.34 -7.20
CA GLY A 134 -7.95 -0.05 -8.55
C GLY A 134 -6.85 -0.98 -9.06
N ARG A 135 -5.78 -1.12 -8.26
CA ARG A 135 -4.60 -1.92 -8.61
C ARG A 135 -4.89 -3.42 -8.64
N LEU A 136 -6.10 -3.89 -8.32
CA LEU A 136 -6.42 -5.31 -8.31
C LEU A 136 -6.92 -5.82 -9.67
N GLY A 137 -7.33 -4.92 -10.57
CA GLY A 137 -7.91 -5.30 -11.87
C GLY A 137 -9.25 -6.03 -11.70
N PHE A 138 -9.28 -7.31 -12.07
CA PHE A 138 -10.42 -8.21 -11.84
C PHE A 138 -10.16 -9.05 -10.59
N PHE A 139 -10.84 -8.70 -9.49
CA PHE A 139 -10.53 -9.18 -8.16
C PHE A 139 -11.68 -9.88 -7.44
N GLY A 140 -11.37 -11.03 -6.84
CA GLY A 140 -12.23 -11.75 -5.90
C GLY A 140 -11.56 -11.91 -4.52
N LEU A 141 -12.28 -11.61 -3.44
CA LEU A 141 -11.84 -11.90 -2.08
C LEU A 141 -11.76 -13.41 -1.79
N GLU A 142 -12.57 -14.22 -2.45
CA GLU A 142 -12.60 -15.66 -2.28
C GLU A 142 -12.11 -16.36 -3.54
N GLU A 143 -12.74 -16.10 -4.69
CA GLU A 143 -12.34 -16.72 -5.95
C GLU A 143 -12.61 -15.87 -7.18
N VAL A 144 -11.89 -16.19 -8.26
CA VAL A 144 -12.18 -15.70 -9.61
C VAL A 144 -12.33 -16.89 -10.54
N VAL A 145 -13.49 -17.02 -11.18
CA VAL A 145 -13.85 -18.14 -12.06
C VAL A 145 -14.12 -17.62 -13.46
N LEU A 146 -13.33 -18.09 -14.43
CA LEU A 146 -13.57 -17.85 -15.85
C LEU A 146 -14.20 -19.09 -16.46
N ARG A 147 -15.46 -19.00 -16.88
CA ARG A 147 -16.15 -20.06 -17.61
C ARG A 147 -15.65 -20.12 -19.05
N LYS A 148 -16.16 -21.12 -19.78
CA LYS A 148 -15.70 -21.51 -21.11
C LYS A 148 -15.67 -20.31 -22.08
N GLY A 149 -14.49 -19.98 -22.59
CA GLY A 149 -14.33 -18.97 -23.64
C GLY A 149 -14.25 -17.54 -23.12
N ALA A 150 -14.32 -17.32 -21.80
CA ALA A 150 -14.17 -16.00 -21.20
C ALA A 150 -12.79 -15.40 -21.51
N ARG A 151 -12.75 -14.09 -21.73
CA ARG A 151 -11.57 -13.33 -22.13
C ARG A 151 -11.39 -12.09 -21.28
N ILE A 152 -10.19 -11.91 -20.76
CA ILE A 152 -9.75 -10.70 -20.07
C ILE A 152 -8.62 -10.13 -20.90
N LEU A 153 -8.89 -9.01 -21.57
CA LEU A 153 -7.98 -8.38 -22.51
C LEU A 153 -7.22 -7.23 -21.87
N ALA A 154 -6.01 -6.99 -22.38
CA ALA A 154 -5.21 -5.83 -22.03
C ALA A 154 -5.85 -4.55 -22.57
N ASP A 155 -5.62 -3.43 -21.89
CA ASP A 155 -5.91 -2.10 -22.44
C ASP A 155 -4.60 -1.45 -22.90
N ARG A 156 -4.55 -1.10 -24.19
CA ARG A 156 -3.38 -0.53 -24.89
C ARG A 156 -2.07 -1.27 -24.58
N ASP A 157 -1.22 -0.68 -23.74
CA ASP A 157 0.13 -1.14 -23.40
C ASP A 157 0.22 -1.80 -22.02
N GLN A 158 -0.92 -1.97 -21.34
CA GLN A 158 -0.97 -2.44 -19.96
C GLN A 158 -1.59 -3.83 -19.88
N PRO A 159 -0.86 -4.81 -19.31
CA PRO A 159 -1.41 -6.14 -19.13
C PRO A 159 -2.58 -6.09 -18.14
N ALA A 160 -3.64 -6.82 -18.44
CA ALA A 160 -4.73 -6.98 -17.50
C ALA A 160 -4.25 -7.69 -16.22
N LEU A 161 -4.86 -7.38 -15.09
CA LEU A 161 -4.59 -8.08 -13.83
C LEU A 161 -5.82 -8.86 -13.40
N VAL A 162 -5.62 -10.14 -13.10
CA VAL A 162 -6.61 -11.01 -12.47
C VAL A 162 -6.04 -11.43 -11.14
N ARG A 163 -6.75 -11.13 -10.05
CA ARG A 163 -6.25 -11.42 -8.72
C ARG A 163 -7.32 -12.04 -7.83
N SER A 164 -6.90 -12.94 -6.96
CA SER A 164 -7.78 -13.50 -5.93
C SER A 164 -7.04 -13.58 -4.61
N ASN A 165 -7.80 -13.49 -3.51
CA ASN A 165 -7.31 -13.85 -2.19
C ASN A 165 -7.42 -15.37 -1.92
N GLY A 166 -8.18 -16.10 -2.72
CA GLY A 166 -8.19 -17.57 -2.79
C GLY A 166 -7.84 -18.05 -4.20
N ASP A 167 -8.72 -18.85 -4.80
CA ASP A 167 -8.43 -19.58 -6.04
C ASP A 167 -8.70 -18.72 -7.29
N VAL A 168 -8.01 -19.06 -8.39
CA VAL A 168 -8.32 -18.57 -9.73
C VAL A 168 -8.50 -19.77 -10.66
N SER A 169 -9.72 -19.94 -11.18
CA SER A 169 -10.10 -21.12 -11.96
C SER A 169 -10.51 -20.76 -13.38
N LEU A 170 -9.88 -21.38 -14.38
CA LEU A 170 -10.19 -21.21 -15.79
C LEU A 170 -10.79 -22.52 -16.31
N ALA A 171 -12.07 -22.52 -16.69
CA ALA A 171 -12.75 -23.70 -17.19
C ALA A 171 -12.14 -24.24 -18.51
N PRO A 172 -12.17 -25.57 -18.75
CA PRO A 172 -11.75 -26.15 -20.02
C PRO A 172 -12.59 -25.65 -21.21
N SER A 173 -11.96 -25.29 -22.33
CA SER A 173 -12.69 -24.82 -23.51
C SER A 173 -11.96 -25.07 -24.83
N THR A 174 -12.72 -25.43 -25.88
CA THR A 174 -12.21 -25.50 -27.25
C THR A 174 -11.99 -24.07 -27.76
N GLY A 175 -10.75 -23.58 -27.70
CA GLY A 175 -10.41 -22.18 -27.97
C GLY A 175 -9.81 -21.44 -26.77
N GLY A 176 -9.93 -22.02 -25.57
CA GLY A 176 -9.31 -21.50 -24.35
C GLY A 176 -10.03 -20.30 -23.75
N ASN A 177 -9.86 -20.14 -22.43
CA ASN A 177 -9.96 -18.81 -21.83
C ASN A 177 -8.68 -18.04 -22.16
N LEU A 178 -8.79 -16.74 -22.40
CA LEU A 178 -7.64 -15.89 -22.72
C LEU A 178 -7.50 -14.80 -21.68
N ILE A 179 -6.34 -14.71 -21.04
CA ILE A 179 -5.97 -13.56 -20.21
C ILE A 179 -4.73 -12.90 -20.83
N GLU A 180 -4.92 -11.71 -21.41
CA GLU A 180 -3.82 -10.87 -21.88
C GLU A 180 -3.24 -10.08 -20.71
N GLY A 181 -2.66 -10.81 -19.76
CA GLY A 181 -2.03 -10.21 -18.61
C GLY A 181 -1.54 -11.21 -17.59
N ARG A 182 -1.67 -10.87 -16.31
CA ARG A 182 -1.13 -11.66 -15.19
C ARG A 182 -2.25 -12.19 -14.29
N ILE A 183 -2.04 -13.41 -13.78
CA ILE A 183 -2.83 -13.97 -12.68
C ILE A 183 -2.03 -13.93 -11.38
N ILE A 184 -2.66 -13.46 -10.29
CA ILE A 184 -2.14 -13.57 -8.93
C ILE A 184 -3.18 -14.26 -8.04
N ALA A 185 -2.96 -15.53 -7.70
CA ALA A 185 -3.84 -16.22 -6.73
C ALA A 185 -3.47 -15.87 -5.29
N GLY A 186 -4.33 -16.26 -4.35
CA GLY A 186 -4.10 -16.07 -2.92
C GLY A 186 -2.83 -16.75 -2.42
N THR A 187 -2.41 -16.43 -1.19
CA THR A 187 -1.23 -17.05 -0.54
C THR A 187 -1.31 -18.58 -0.49
N ASN A 188 -2.52 -19.12 -0.33
CA ASN A 188 -2.81 -20.56 -0.38
C ASN A 188 -3.68 -20.94 -1.60
N GLY A 189 -3.90 -19.99 -2.51
CA GLY A 189 -4.76 -20.15 -3.67
C GLY A 189 -4.12 -21.02 -4.74
N LEU A 190 -4.95 -21.76 -5.44
CA LEU A 190 -4.61 -22.56 -6.61
C LEU A 190 -4.97 -21.80 -7.88
N ILE A 191 -4.10 -21.90 -8.89
CA ILE A 191 -4.41 -21.46 -10.25
C ILE A 191 -4.75 -22.72 -11.06
N ALA A 192 -6.04 -22.96 -11.28
CA ALA A 192 -6.53 -24.12 -12.03
C ALA A 192 -6.76 -23.75 -13.50
N MET A 193 -5.82 -24.12 -14.37
CA MET A 193 -5.95 -23.89 -15.81
C MET A 193 -6.58 -25.08 -16.54
N GLY A 194 -7.79 -24.89 -17.06
CA GLY A 194 -8.42 -25.82 -17.99
C GLY A 194 -7.68 -25.92 -19.33
N PRO A 195 -7.69 -27.09 -20.00
CA PRO A 195 -7.11 -27.26 -21.32
C PRO A 195 -7.59 -26.19 -22.32
N GLY A 196 -6.64 -25.65 -23.07
CA GLY A 196 -6.87 -24.60 -24.07
C GLY A 196 -6.62 -23.18 -23.55
N SER A 197 -6.71 -22.95 -22.24
CA SER A 197 -6.56 -21.61 -21.67
C SER A 197 -5.13 -21.07 -21.77
N SER A 198 -4.98 -19.74 -21.89
CA SER A 198 -3.70 -19.06 -22.00
C SER A 198 -3.63 -17.77 -21.17
N VAL A 199 -2.41 -17.45 -20.71
CA VAL A 199 -2.07 -16.27 -19.91
C VAL A 199 -0.79 -15.68 -20.47
N SER A 200 -0.75 -14.39 -20.82
CA SER A 200 0.36 -13.80 -21.58
C SER A 200 1.56 -13.34 -20.72
N THR A 201 1.33 -12.78 -19.53
CA THR A 201 2.40 -12.17 -18.71
C THR A 201 2.93 -13.10 -17.63
N GLY A 202 2.09 -13.97 -17.08
CA GLY A 202 2.52 -14.96 -16.08
C GLY A 202 1.49 -15.26 -15.02
N MET A 203 1.86 -16.17 -14.12
CA MET A 203 1.04 -16.66 -13.02
C MET A 203 1.87 -16.68 -11.75
N GLU A 204 1.37 -16.07 -10.68
CA GLU A 204 2.07 -15.92 -9.41
C GLU A 204 1.12 -16.24 -8.25
N GLN A 205 1.68 -16.64 -7.10
CA GLN A 205 0.95 -16.63 -5.83
C GLN A 205 1.26 -15.33 -5.09
N ALA A 206 0.24 -14.75 -4.49
CA ALA A 206 0.39 -13.56 -3.67
C ALA A 206 1.29 -13.88 -2.47
N LYS A 207 2.19 -12.95 -2.14
CA LYS A 207 3.01 -13.05 -0.93
C LYS A 207 2.21 -12.77 0.35
N ARG A 208 1.09 -12.05 0.22
CA ARG A 208 0.19 -11.63 1.29
C ARG A 208 -1.23 -11.56 0.76
N THR A 209 -2.19 -11.89 1.61
CA THR A 209 -3.61 -11.63 1.37
C THR A 209 -3.84 -10.13 1.25
N ALA A 210 -4.54 -9.70 0.21
CA ALA A 210 -4.96 -8.32 0.06
C ALA A 210 -6.02 -8.01 1.13
N VAL A 211 -5.83 -6.94 1.89
CA VAL A 211 -6.83 -6.42 2.82
C VAL A 211 -7.43 -5.19 2.18
N LEU A 212 -8.74 -5.22 1.98
CA LEU A 212 -9.49 -4.10 1.41
C LEU A 212 -10.13 -3.30 2.53
N PRO A 213 -10.07 -1.96 2.49
CA PRO A 213 -10.76 -1.13 3.47
C PRO A 213 -12.28 -1.25 3.28
N GLU A 214 -13.02 -1.00 4.35
CA GLU A 214 -14.47 -0.82 4.25
C GLU A 214 -14.79 0.45 3.46
N ILE A 215 -15.86 0.41 2.66
CA ILE A 215 -16.32 1.54 1.87
C ILE A 215 -17.54 2.11 2.58
N LEU A 216 -17.42 3.34 3.03
CA LEU A 216 -18.52 4.03 3.70
C LEU A 216 -19.43 4.70 2.66
N VAL A 217 -20.74 4.63 2.87
CA VAL A 217 -21.70 5.41 2.09
C VAL A 217 -21.69 6.85 2.62
N PRO A 218 -21.52 7.87 1.75
CA PRO A 218 -21.56 9.26 2.19
C PRO A 218 -22.96 9.63 2.71
N ASN A 219 -23.01 10.54 3.69
CA ASN A 219 -24.27 11.12 4.15
C ASN A 219 -24.66 12.25 3.19
N LEU A 220 -25.72 12.05 2.43
CA LEU A 220 -26.17 12.97 1.38
C LEU A 220 -27.55 13.56 1.73
N PRO A 221 -27.92 14.72 1.20
CA PRO A 221 -29.26 15.25 1.42
C PRO A 221 -30.30 14.37 0.72
N LEU A 222 -31.39 14.08 1.44
CA LEU A 222 -32.51 13.30 0.91
C LEU A 222 -33.19 14.06 -0.25
N GLY A 223 -33.34 13.38 -1.38
CA GLY A 223 -34.03 13.86 -2.56
C GLY A 223 -35.16 12.95 -2.99
N ASP A 224 -36.13 13.54 -3.66
CA ASP A 224 -37.24 12.82 -4.29
C ASP A 224 -36.94 12.61 -5.78
N LEU A 225 -36.57 11.38 -6.14
CA LEU A 225 -36.35 11.00 -7.54
C LEU A 225 -37.65 10.82 -8.33
N GLN A 226 -38.80 10.62 -7.67
CA GLN A 226 -40.05 10.33 -8.38
C GLN A 226 -40.46 11.48 -9.30
N GLN A 227 -40.20 12.73 -8.90
CA GLN A 227 -40.48 13.88 -9.75
C GLN A 227 -39.54 13.96 -10.96
N ALA A 228 -38.28 13.57 -10.80
CA ALA A 228 -37.29 13.55 -11.88
C ALA A 228 -37.56 12.42 -12.90
N LEU A 229 -38.19 11.33 -12.46
CA LEU A 229 -38.46 10.12 -13.24
C LEU A 229 -39.78 10.14 -14.04
N GLN A 230 -40.64 11.15 -13.87
CA GLN A 230 -41.91 11.25 -14.63
C GLN A 230 -41.78 11.26 -16.17
N PRO A 231 -40.77 11.92 -16.80
CA PRO A 231 -40.62 11.86 -18.23
C PRO A 231 -40.02 10.51 -18.69
N GLU A 232 -40.36 10.07 -19.90
CA GLU A 232 -39.71 8.92 -20.56
C GLU A 232 -38.18 9.06 -20.64
N ARG A 233 -37.68 10.31 -20.56
CA ARG A 233 -36.26 10.65 -20.47
C ARG A 233 -36.00 11.52 -19.27
N ALA A 234 -35.53 10.91 -18.19
CA ALA A 234 -35.16 11.62 -16.97
C ALA A 234 -33.68 12.02 -17.00
N ASN A 235 -33.36 13.17 -16.42
CA ASN A 235 -31.97 13.56 -16.21
C ASN A 235 -31.76 13.80 -14.71
N ILE A 236 -30.83 13.06 -14.11
CA ILE A 236 -30.34 13.30 -12.75
C ILE A 236 -29.03 14.08 -12.91
N GLY A 237 -29.13 15.37 -12.61
CA GLY A 237 -28.03 16.33 -12.82
C GLY A 237 -26.98 16.30 -11.72
N PRO A 238 -25.99 17.21 -11.79
CA PRO A 238 -24.90 17.28 -10.83
C PRO A 238 -25.37 17.52 -9.38
N GLY A 239 -24.68 16.92 -8.42
CA GLY A 239 -25.01 17.04 -6.99
C GLY A 239 -24.75 15.78 -6.20
N GLY A 240 -24.90 15.87 -4.88
CA GLY A 240 -25.02 14.73 -3.98
C GLY A 240 -26.48 14.50 -3.63
N LEU A 241 -26.98 13.29 -3.84
CA LEU A 241 -28.38 12.93 -3.61
C LEU A 241 -28.49 11.59 -2.88
N ASP A 242 -29.29 11.56 -1.82
CA ASP A 242 -29.76 10.32 -1.19
C ASP A 242 -31.20 10.05 -1.62
N ALA A 243 -31.51 8.84 -2.06
CA ALA A 243 -32.88 8.44 -2.38
C ALA A 243 -33.13 6.98 -2.01
N GLU A 244 -34.37 6.62 -1.73
CA GLU A 244 -34.73 5.24 -1.39
C GLU A 244 -34.58 4.33 -2.63
N GLU A 245 -35.04 4.78 -3.80
CA GLU A 245 -35.17 3.93 -4.97
C GLU A 245 -34.93 4.69 -6.27
N LEU A 246 -34.24 4.04 -7.21
CA LEU A 246 -34.22 4.40 -8.62
C LEU A 246 -34.68 3.19 -9.44
N GLU A 247 -35.94 3.21 -9.86
CA GLU A 247 -36.53 2.24 -10.78
C GLU A 247 -36.52 2.82 -12.20
N VAL A 248 -36.02 2.05 -13.16
CA VAL A 248 -35.99 2.41 -14.58
C VAL A 248 -36.80 1.40 -15.37
N ASP A 249 -38.01 1.81 -15.74
CA ASP A 249 -38.97 0.98 -16.45
C ASP A 249 -38.60 0.70 -17.91
N GLY A 250 -39.20 -0.34 -18.48
CA GLY A 250 -39.04 -0.69 -19.89
C GLY A 250 -39.42 0.46 -20.84
N GLY A 251 -38.46 0.90 -21.66
CA GLY A 251 -38.61 2.03 -22.58
C GLY A 251 -38.29 3.40 -21.96
N GLN A 252 -38.04 3.46 -20.65
CA GLN A 252 -37.54 4.65 -19.97
C GLN A 252 -36.02 4.75 -20.13
N GLU A 253 -35.53 5.98 -20.28
CA GLU A 253 -34.10 6.30 -20.27
C GLU A 253 -33.81 7.27 -19.13
N VAL A 254 -32.91 6.89 -18.22
CA VAL A 254 -32.42 7.76 -17.15
C VAL A 254 -30.98 8.12 -17.44
N ARG A 255 -30.70 9.42 -17.57
CA ARG A 255 -29.36 9.94 -17.78
C ARG A 255 -28.78 10.49 -16.48
N LEU A 256 -27.61 10.00 -16.10
CA LEU A 256 -26.85 10.43 -14.93
C LEU A 256 -25.73 11.36 -15.40
N ILE A 257 -25.76 12.62 -14.98
CA ILE A 257 -24.86 13.67 -15.46
C ILE A 257 -23.91 14.11 -14.34
N GLY A 258 -22.62 13.89 -14.54
CA GLY A 258 -21.58 14.25 -13.57
C GLY A 258 -21.30 15.76 -13.49
N PRO A 259 -20.65 16.24 -12.42
CA PRO A 259 -20.24 15.48 -11.24
C PRO A 259 -21.47 15.10 -10.40
N LEU A 260 -21.64 13.81 -10.07
CA LEU A 260 -22.81 13.28 -9.39
C LEU A 260 -22.39 12.23 -8.36
N VAL A 261 -22.95 12.30 -7.17
CA VAL A 261 -22.89 11.25 -6.15
C VAL A 261 -24.32 10.88 -5.79
N LEU A 262 -24.70 9.66 -6.10
CA LEU A 262 -26.05 9.17 -5.86
C LEU A 262 -25.97 7.97 -4.92
N ALA A 263 -26.59 8.10 -3.75
CA ALA A 263 -26.79 6.99 -2.83
C ALA A 263 -28.24 6.53 -2.91
N LEU A 264 -28.43 5.22 -3.13
CA LEU A 264 -29.72 4.56 -3.32
C LEU A 264 -29.82 3.40 -2.34
N ASP A 265 -31.01 3.13 -1.80
CA ASP A 265 -31.23 1.84 -1.14
C ASP A 265 -31.40 0.74 -2.20
N THR A 266 -32.22 1.01 -3.22
CA THR A 266 -32.49 0.10 -4.34
C THR A 266 -32.22 0.74 -5.70
N LEU A 267 -31.51 0.02 -6.57
CA LEU A 267 -31.37 0.33 -7.99
C LEU A 267 -31.94 -0.81 -8.83
N GLU A 268 -33.04 -0.55 -9.52
CA GLU A 268 -33.72 -1.53 -10.38
C GLU A 268 -33.78 -1.00 -11.82
N VAL A 269 -33.25 -1.78 -12.77
CA VAL A 269 -33.38 -1.49 -14.20
C VAL A 269 -34.08 -2.67 -14.86
N ASN A 270 -35.37 -2.47 -15.16
CA ASN A 270 -36.27 -3.45 -15.74
C ASN A 270 -35.91 -3.76 -17.21
N ASP A 271 -36.45 -4.85 -17.77
CA ASP A 271 -36.24 -5.19 -19.18
C ASP A 271 -36.60 -4.02 -20.11
N GLY A 272 -35.65 -3.64 -20.96
CA GLY A 272 -35.76 -2.51 -21.89
C GLY A 272 -35.56 -1.12 -21.26
N GLY A 273 -35.34 -1.02 -19.95
CA GLY A 273 -34.91 0.20 -19.28
C GLY A 273 -33.45 0.55 -19.62
N SER A 274 -33.12 1.83 -19.68
CA SER A 274 -31.78 2.30 -20.09
C SER A 274 -31.19 3.31 -19.11
N LEU A 275 -30.02 2.98 -18.57
CA LEU A 275 -29.20 3.90 -17.77
C LEU A 275 -28.06 4.46 -18.63
N LEU A 276 -28.03 5.78 -18.82
CA LEU A 276 -27.05 6.49 -19.63
C LEU A 276 -26.14 7.34 -18.73
N ILE A 277 -24.84 7.06 -18.73
CA ILE A 277 -23.86 7.78 -17.92
C ILE A 277 -23.15 8.84 -18.76
N ASP A 278 -23.29 10.11 -18.38
CA ASP A 278 -22.56 11.24 -18.94
C ASP A 278 -21.66 11.86 -17.88
N ALA A 279 -20.39 11.44 -17.87
CA ALA A 279 -19.37 11.94 -16.97
C ALA A 279 -18.48 13.01 -17.63
N SER A 280 -18.96 13.71 -18.67
CA SER A 280 -18.18 14.72 -19.40
C SER A 280 -17.83 15.96 -18.56
N ALA A 281 -18.65 16.28 -17.55
CA ALA A 281 -18.46 17.43 -16.68
C ALA A 281 -17.86 17.05 -15.30
N GLY A 282 -17.65 15.77 -15.03
CA GLY A 282 -17.08 15.27 -13.78
C GLY A 282 -17.53 13.84 -13.46
N PRO A 283 -17.03 13.24 -12.37
CA PRO A 283 -17.27 11.84 -12.05
C PRO A 283 -18.73 11.56 -11.64
N VAL A 284 -19.22 10.37 -11.96
CA VAL A 284 -20.50 9.80 -11.53
C VAL A 284 -20.22 8.64 -10.58
N ILE A 285 -20.62 8.79 -9.32
CA ILE A 285 -20.39 7.83 -8.26
C ILE A 285 -21.74 7.34 -7.75
N LEU A 286 -21.96 6.03 -7.84
CA LEU A 286 -23.18 5.37 -7.40
C LEU A 286 -22.90 4.52 -6.17
N HIS A 287 -23.68 4.72 -5.11
CA HIS A 287 -23.72 3.84 -3.95
C HIS A 287 -25.11 3.17 -3.91
N VAL A 288 -25.17 1.84 -3.91
CA VAL A 288 -26.41 1.08 -3.78
C VAL A 288 -26.33 0.25 -2.50
N ARG A 289 -27.22 0.52 -1.53
CA ARG A 289 -27.09 0.00 -0.16
C ARG A 289 -27.61 -1.42 -0.01
N ASP A 290 -28.78 -1.71 -0.57
CA ASP A 290 -29.53 -2.93 -0.27
C ASP A 290 -29.65 -3.83 -1.49
N GLU A 291 -30.33 -3.37 -2.54
CA GLU A 291 -30.71 -4.18 -3.70
C GLU A 291 -30.24 -3.57 -5.02
N LEU A 292 -29.59 -4.40 -5.85
CA LEU A 292 -29.15 -4.05 -7.19
C LEU A 292 -29.69 -5.08 -8.18
N THR A 293 -30.72 -4.69 -8.92
CA THR A 293 -31.40 -5.56 -9.88
C THR A 293 -31.25 -5.00 -11.29
N MET A 294 -30.65 -5.80 -12.16
CA MET A 294 -30.48 -5.47 -13.58
C MET A 294 -31.08 -6.61 -14.40
N GLU A 295 -32.32 -6.45 -14.86
CA GLU A 295 -33.05 -7.50 -15.58
C GLU A 295 -32.40 -7.83 -16.93
N GLU A 296 -32.70 -9.03 -17.46
CA GLU A 296 -32.27 -9.41 -18.79
C GLU A 296 -32.85 -8.44 -19.83
N GLY A 297 -31.98 -7.77 -20.58
CA GLY A 297 -32.39 -6.81 -21.59
C GLY A 297 -32.34 -5.35 -21.16
N SER A 298 -32.10 -5.08 -19.87
CA SER A 298 -31.66 -3.76 -19.39
C SER A 298 -30.41 -3.28 -20.12
N ILE A 299 -30.28 -1.96 -20.27
CA ILE A 299 -29.25 -1.31 -21.07
C ILE A 299 -28.43 -0.38 -20.17
N TRP A 300 -27.11 -0.55 -20.19
CA TRP A 300 -26.16 0.40 -19.60
C TRP A 300 -25.31 1.00 -20.71
N GLN A 301 -25.30 2.33 -20.78
CA GLN A 301 -24.53 3.07 -21.77
C GLN A 301 -23.64 4.10 -21.10
N HIS A 302 -22.47 4.29 -21.69
CA HIS A 302 -21.54 5.34 -21.32
C HIS A 302 -21.43 6.31 -22.49
N GLU A 303 -21.97 7.51 -22.32
CA GLU A 303 -22.05 8.53 -23.37
C GLU A 303 -20.74 9.32 -23.50
N ALA A 304 -20.24 9.80 -22.37
CA ALA A 304 -19.04 10.63 -22.31
C ALA A 304 -18.36 10.50 -20.94
N GLY A 305 -17.07 10.86 -20.90
CA GLY A 305 -16.18 10.63 -19.78
C GLY A 305 -15.10 9.60 -20.11
N THR A 306 -14.26 9.34 -19.11
CA THR A 306 -13.18 8.36 -19.14
C THR A 306 -13.53 7.17 -18.23
N ILE A 307 -12.71 6.12 -18.28
CA ILE A 307 -12.87 4.96 -17.39
C ILE A 307 -12.69 5.38 -15.91
N SER A 308 -11.95 6.46 -15.65
CA SER A 308 -11.77 7.02 -14.31
C SER A 308 -12.91 7.95 -13.87
N ASP A 309 -14.05 8.01 -14.57
CA ASP A 309 -15.13 8.92 -14.18
C ASP A 309 -16.40 8.21 -13.69
N VAL A 310 -16.46 6.88 -13.65
CA VAL A 310 -17.64 6.14 -13.17
C VAL A 310 -17.27 5.10 -12.12
N SER A 311 -17.90 5.17 -10.95
CA SER A 311 -17.81 4.13 -9.93
C SER A 311 -19.18 3.65 -9.48
N LEU A 312 -19.29 2.34 -9.27
CA LEU A 312 -20.42 1.71 -8.61
C LEU A 312 -19.96 0.96 -7.37
N PHE A 313 -20.48 1.37 -6.22
CA PHE A 313 -20.29 0.73 -4.93
C PHE A 313 -21.59 0.02 -4.53
N PHE A 314 -21.54 -1.30 -4.37
CA PHE A 314 -22.68 -2.09 -3.90
C PHE A 314 -22.42 -2.64 -2.50
N HIS A 315 -23.32 -2.33 -1.57
CA HIS A 315 -23.20 -2.65 -0.15
C HIS A 315 -24.20 -3.72 0.32
N GLY A 316 -25.00 -4.27 -0.60
CA GLY A 316 -26.07 -5.23 -0.30
C GLY A 316 -25.55 -6.57 0.21
N ARG A 317 -26.31 -7.67 0.08
CA ARG A 317 -25.78 -9.01 0.44
C ARG A 317 -26.10 -10.08 -0.58
N ASP A 318 -27.01 -9.79 -1.47
CA ASP A 318 -27.45 -10.73 -2.47
C ASP A 318 -26.44 -10.82 -3.61
N ALA A 319 -26.39 -12.00 -4.22
CA ALA A 319 -25.56 -12.22 -5.39
C ALA A 319 -26.12 -11.41 -6.57
N VAL A 320 -25.22 -10.83 -7.37
CA VAL A 320 -25.59 -9.97 -8.50
C VAL A 320 -25.36 -10.72 -9.80
N ASP A 321 -26.46 -10.98 -10.51
CA ASP A 321 -26.46 -11.51 -11.88
C ASP A 321 -26.56 -10.36 -12.88
N TRP A 322 -25.42 -9.86 -13.36
CA TRP A 322 -25.38 -8.68 -14.22
C TRP A 322 -25.67 -9.04 -15.69
N LYS A 323 -26.96 -9.04 -16.05
CA LYS A 323 -27.51 -9.43 -17.38
C LYS A 323 -27.78 -8.23 -18.30
N VAL A 324 -26.87 -7.26 -18.26
CA VAL A 324 -27.01 -5.96 -18.91
C VAL A 324 -26.38 -5.95 -20.29
N LYS A 325 -26.99 -5.21 -21.21
CA LYS A 325 -26.46 -4.91 -22.55
C LYS A 325 -25.73 -3.57 -22.55
N GLY A 326 -24.78 -3.40 -23.47
CA GLY A 326 -24.21 -2.09 -23.79
C GLY A 326 -22.74 -1.96 -23.40
N VAL A 327 -22.36 -0.84 -22.80
CA VAL A 327 -20.95 -0.50 -22.52
C VAL A 327 -20.83 0.05 -21.11
N PHE A 328 -20.09 -0.66 -20.25
CA PHE A 328 -19.69 -0.16 -18.93
C PHE A 328 -18.22 0.26 -18.97
N ARG A 329 -17.95 1.51 -18.56
CA ARG A 329 -16.59 2.05 -18.40
C ARG A 329 -16.46 2.62 -17.00
N GLY A 330 -15.72 1.96 -16.11
CA GLY A 330 -15.67 2.37 -14.71
C GLY A 330 -15.08 1.33 -13.77
N ALA A 331 -15.28 1.56 -12.48
CA ALA A 331 -14.94 0.61 -11.43
C ALA A 331 -16.20 0.09 -10.73
N ILE A 332 -16.20 -1.19 -10.37
CA ILE A 332 -17.24 -1.83 -9.55
C ILE A 332 -16.62 -2.35 -8.27
N VAL A 333 -17.23 -2.04 -7.13
CA VAL A 333 -16.80 -2.59 -5.84
C VAL A 333 -17.99 -3.13 -5.06
N ALA A 334 -17.97 -4.43 -4.76
CA ALA A 334 -19.04 -5.16 -4.11
C ALA A 334 -18.44 -6.28 -3.21
N LEU A 335 -17.84 -5.88 -2.09
CA LEU A 335 -16.94 -6.73 -1.31
C LEU A 335 -17.62 -7.88 -0.55
N GLU A 336 -18.94 -7.88 -0.42
CA GLU A 336 -19.65 -8.96 0.28
C GLU A 336 -20.44 -9.88 -0.66
N GLN A 337 -20.43 -9.59 -1.97
CA GLN A 337 -21.36 -10.19 -2.92
C GLN A 337 -20.65 -11.02 -4.00
N ASP A 338 -21.26 -12.14 -4.33
CA ASP A 338 -20.86 -12.95 -5.47
C ASP A 338 -21.41 -12.28 -6.74
N TRP A 339 -20.56 -12.14 -7.76
CA TRP A 339 -20.86 -11.33 -8.93
C TRP A 339 -20.67 -12.12 -10.22
N THR A 340 -21.72 -12.19 -11.02
CA THR A 340 -21.73 -12.91 -12.30
C THR A 340 -21.82 -11.91 -13.45
N LEU A 341 -20.79 -11.88 -14.31
CA LEU A 341 -20.83 -11.10 -15.56
C LEU A 341 -21.25 -11.99 -16.74
N THR A 342 -22.12 -11.43 -17.58
CA THR A 342 -22.67 -12.10 -18.78
C THR A 342 -22.18 -11.44 -20.08
N GLY A 343 -22.31 -12.15 -21.21
CA GLY A 343 -21.55 -11.85 -22.44
C GLY A 343 -22.04 -10.68 -23.29
N GLU A 344 -23.12 -9.98 -22.91
CA GLU A 344 -23.71 -8.91 -23.73
C GLU A 344 -23.19 -7.49 -23.42
N LEU A 345 -22.34 -7.37 -22.39
CA LEU A 345 -21.74 -6.12 -21.93
C LEU A 345 -20.29 -5.98 -22.42
N ASP A 346 -19.94 -4.87 -23.08
CA ASP A 346 -18.53 -4.46 -23.27
C ASP A 346 -18.06 -3.76 -21.99
N PHE A 347 -17.45 -4.53 -21.08
CA PHE A 347 -16.92 -4.04 -19.82
C PHE A 347 -15.47 -3.57 -19.98
N GLN A 348 -15.18 -2.33 -19.57
CA GLN A 348 -13.84 -1.74 -19.55
C GLN A 348 -13.58 -1.11 -18.18
N GLY A 349 -12.59 -1.62 -17.44
CA GLY A 349 -12.18 -1.05 -16.15
C GLY A 349 -11.77 -2.08 -15.12
N SER A 350 -12.26 -1.96 -13.89
CA SER A 350 -11.88 -2.81 -12.75
C SER A 350 -13.11 -3.29 -11.95
N ILE A 351 -12.97 -4.42 -11.29
CA ILE A 351 -14.01 -5.00 -10.45
C ILE A 351 -13.38 -5.64 -9.21
N ALA A 352 -13.89 -5.33 -8.03
CA ALA A 352 -13.46 -5.93 -6.77
C ALA A 352 -14.68 -6.43 -5.99
N VAL A 353 -14.82 -7.75 -5.90
CA VAL A 353 -16.01 -8.40 -5.34
C VAL A 353 -15.64 -9.53 -4.37
N LYS A 354 -16.63 -10.16 -3.73
CA LYS A 354 -16.38 -11.37 -2.92
C LYS A 354 -15.92 -12.53 -3.80
N SER A 355 -16.74 -12.90 -4.77
CA SER A 355 -16.42 -13.94 -5.76
C SER A 355 -16.81 -13.44 -7.15
N LEU A 356 -15.91 -13.56 -8.12
CA LEU A 356 -16.15 -13.10 -9.49
C LEU A 356 -16.32 -14.29 -10.44
N GLU A 357 -17.47 -14.40 -11.09
CA GLU A 357 -17.69 -15.37 -12.17
C GLU A 357 -17.88 -14.66 -13.52
N LEU A 358 -16.98 -14.92 -14.47
CA LEU A 358 -17.17 -14.54 -15.87
C LEU A 358 -17.79 -15.72 -16.61
N LEU A 359 -19.03 -15.56 -17.09
CA LEU A 359 -19.72 -16.60 -17.85
C LEU A 359 -19.06 -16.88 -19.21
N ALA A 360 -19.64 -17.85 -19.93
CA ALA A 360 -19.09 -18.29 -21.19
C ALA A 360 -19.03 -17.15 -22.21
N ASP A 361 -17.90 -17.09 -22.92
CA ASP A 361 -17.64 -16.14 -24.02
C ASP A 361 -17.70 -14.64 -23.63
N VAL A 362 -17.74 -14.32 -22.33
CA VAL A 362 -17.65 -12.95 -21.80
C VAL A 362 -16.31 -12.34 -22.18
N GLN A 363 -16.31 -11.08 -22.64
CA GLN A 363 -15.10 -10.33 -22.91
C GLN A 363 -15.07 -9.05 -22.05
N VAL A 364 -14.02 -8.91 -21.25
CA VAL A 364 -13.77 -7.73 -20.42
C VAL A 364 -12.38 -7.18 -20.72
N ARG A 365 -12.18 -5.86 -20.53
CA ARG A 365 -10.90 -5.17 -20.70
C ARG A 365 -10.47 -4.53 -19.38
N GLY A 366 -9.28 -4.88 -18.91
CA GLY A 366 -8.72 -4.27 -17.70
C GLY A 366 -8.03 -2.96 -18.03
N SER A 367 -8.26 -1.90 -17.25
CA SER A 367 -7.60 -0.60 -17.43
C SER A 367 -7.04 -0.07 -16.12
N GLU A 368 -5.78 0.41 -16.12
CA GLU A 368 -5.21 1.09 -14.95
C GLU A 368 -5.82 2.48 -14.76
N GLU A 369 -6.44 3.10 -15.76
CA GLU A 369 -7.13 4.37 -15.56
C GLU A 369 -8.27 4.22 -14.53
N ALA A 370 -8.97 3.09 -14.53
CA ALA A 370 -9.94 2.73 -13.48
C ALA A 370 -9.31 2.66 -12.07
N THR A 371 -7.99 2.50 -12.00
CA THR A 371 -7.26 2.35 -10.73
C THR A 371 -7.20 3.63 -9.93
N ASN A 372 -7.10 4.75 -10.64
CA ASN A 372 -6.97 6.08 -10.05
C ASN A 372 -8.31 6.58 -9.48
N LEU A 373 -9.43 5.94 -9.82
CA LEU A 373 -10.77 6.41 -9.47
C LEU A 373 -11.10 6.22 -7.98
N ILE A 374 -10.70 5.09 -7.42
CA ILE A 374 -10.95 4.77 -6.01
C ILE A 374 -9.84 5.39 -5.12
N ALA A 375 -8.93 6.18 -5.70
CA ALA A 375 -7.95 6.97 -4.97
C ALA A 375 -8.67 7.99 -4.09
N GLY A 376 -8.71 7.71 -2.79
CA GLY A 376 -9.41 8.53 -1.82
C GLY A 376 -9.74 7.81 -0.54
N VAL A 377 -9.74 6.47 -0.55
CA VAL A 377 -9.67 5.72 0.70
C VAL A 377 -8.21 5.74 1.18
N PRO A 378 -7.88 6.43 2.29
CA PRO A 378 -6.54 6.39 2.83
C PRO A 378 -6.22 4.93 3.16
N SER A 379 -5.15 4.42 2.57
CA SER A 379 -4.70 3.06 2.88
C SER A 379 -3.37 3.12 3.60
N VAL A 380 -3.22 2.21 4.56
CA VAL A 380 -2.05 2.18 5.43
C VAL A 380 -0.82 1.90 4.55
N PRO A 381 0.18 2.78 4.53
CA PRO A 381 1.39 2.57 3.75
C PRO A 381 2.05 1.26 4.16
N THR A 382 2.82 0.64 3.27
CA THR A 382 3.52 -0.61 3.60
C THR A 382 5.00 -0.33 3.81
N LEU A 383 5.53 -0.66 5.00
CA LEU A 383 6.97 -0.64 5.25
C LEU A 383 7.64 -1.76 4.43
N VAL A 384 8.49 -1.37 3.49
CA VAL A 384 9.22 -2.30 2.61
C VAL A 384 10.53 -2.73 3.25
N ALA A 385 11.32 -1.75 3.73
CA ALA A 385 12.64 -1.98 4.33
C ALA A 385 13.02 -0.83 5.27
N TRP A 386 13.98 -1.08 6.16
CA TRP A 386 14.62 -0.05 6.98
C TRP A 386 16.10 -0.35 7.19
N GLN A 387 16.91 0.68 7.40
CA GLN A 387 18.35 0.57 7.66
C GLN A 387 18.89 1.76 8.44
N PHE A 388 20.11 1.61 8.98
CA PHE A 388 20.90 2.76 9.44
C PHE A 388 21.48 3.50 8.24
N SER A 389 21.56 4.82 8.34
CA SER A 389 22.18 5.67 7.33
C SER A 389 23.21 6.60 7.96
N ASP A 390 24.06 7.17 7.12
CA ASP A 390 25.04 8.15 7.55
C ASP A 390 24.34 9.44 8.01
N ALA A 391 24.92 10.10 9.01
CA ALA A 391 24.44 11.38 9.46
C ALA A 391 24.54 12.42 8.32
N PRO A 392 23.51 13.24 8.08
CA PRO A 392 23.59 14.29 7.07
C PRO A 392 24.62 15.36 7.47
N ASP A 393 25.21 16.02 6.48
CA ASP A 393 26.16 17.12 6.68
C ASP A 393 25.41 18.42 6.99
N VAL A 394 25.04 18.62 8.26
CA VAL A 394 24.28 19.79 8.74
C VAL A 394 24.90 20.37 10.03
N GLU A 395 24.91 21.70 10.11
CA GLU A 395 25.63 22.46 11.17
C GLU A 395 25.18 22.08 12.60
N ILE A 396 23.91 21.73 12.79
CA ILE A 396 23.38 21.33 14.10
C ILE A 396 24.02 20.04 14.63
N LEU A 397 24.51 19.15 13.75
CA LEU A 397 25.18 17.90 14.13
C LEU A 397 26.67 18.07 14.41
N ASP A 398 27.30 19.10 13.83
CA ASP A 398 28.72 19.43 14.07
C ASP A 398 28.95 20.15 15.42
N CYS A 399 27.88 20.61 16.05
CA CYS A 399 27.99 21.34 17.30
C CYS A 399 28.41 20.43 18.47
N LEU A 400 29.45 20.84 19.21
CA LEU A 400 29.84 20.17 20.46
C LEU A 400 28.86 20.44 21.63
N ALA A 401 27.94 21.40 21.45
CA ALA A 401 26.91 21.74 22.43
C ALA A 401 25.66 20.87 22.25
N ASP A 402 24.80 20.86 23.27
CA ASP A 402 23.45 20.30 23.15
C ASP A 402 22.69 21.04 22.01
N PRO A 403 22.13 20.34 21.01
CA PRO A 403 21.35 20.90 19.91
C PRO A 403 20.26 21.88 20.35
N LYS A 404 19.59 21.64 21.50
CA LYS A 404 18.59 22.58 22.02
C LYS A 404 19.22 23.89 22.48
N HIS A 405 20.39 23.81 23.09
CA HIS A 405 21.14 24.99 23.48
C HIS A 405 21.64 25.75 22.25
N TRP A 406 22.08 25.04 21.21
CA TRP A 406 22.47 25.64 19.93
C TRP A 406 21.28 26.35 19.27
N LEU A 407 20.11 25.72 19.14
CA LEU A 407 18.89 26.34 18.59
C LEU A 407 18.47 27.58 19.39
N LYS A 408 18.56 27.52 20.72
CA LYS A 408 18.27 28.67 21.59
C LYS A 408 19.23 29.84 21.36
N GLN A 409 20.51 29.58 21.07
CA GLN A 409 21.47 30.63 20.71
C GLN A 409 21.12 31.27 19.37
N GLN A 410 20.60 30.49 18.42
CA GLN A 410 20.12 30.97 17.13
C GLN A 410 18.72 31.62 17.19
N LYS A 411 18.06 31.60 18.36
CA LYS A 411 16.67 32.04 18.55
C LYS A 411 15.66 31.28 17.67
N ILE A 412 15.95 30.01 17.41
CA ILE A 412 15.06 29.11 16.69
C ILE A 412 14.28 28.29 17.71
N GLU A 413 12.95 28.34 17.64
CA GLU A 413 12.08 27.49 18.44
C GLU A 413 11.72 26.23 17.64
N PRO A 414 12.00 25.02 18.17
CA PRO A 414 11.57 23.77 17.54
C PRO A 414 10.06 23.72 17.32
N VAL A 415 9.63 23.09 16.22
CA VAL A 415 8.19 22.86 15.96
C VAL A 415 7.70 21.71 16.83
N LYS A 416 6.46 21.75 17.31
CA LYS A 416 5.88 20.57 17.98
C LYS A 416 5.68 19.45 16.96
N SER A 417 6.11 18.24 17.30
CA SER A 417 5.94 17.05 16.45
C SER A 417 4.52 16.91 15.87
N SER A 418 3.49 17.14 16.68
CA SER A 418 2.07 17.06 16.26
C SER A 418 1.67 18.00 15.11
N SER A 419 2.44 19.05 14.84
CA SER A 419 2.18 20.03 13.78
C SER A 419 3.35 20.18 12.80
N ALA A 420 4.36 19.30 12.90
CA ALA A 420 5.59 19.40 12.12
C ALA A 420 5.51 18.67 10.77
N ALA A 421 4.52 17.79 10.59
CA ALA A 421 4.33 17.08 9.33
C ALA A 421 3.90 18.05 8.22
N ALA A 422 4.68 18.11 7.13
CA ALA A 422 4.38 18.96 5.99
C ALA A 422 3.11 18.46 5.29
N GLU A 423 2.11 19.33 5.18
CA GLU A 423 0.88 19.05 4.45
C GLU A 423 1.16 18.95 2.95
N SER A 424 0.54 17.97 2.31
CA SER A 424 0.47 17.92 0.85
C SER A 424 -0.76 18.68 0.39
N GLU A 425 -0.72 19.23 -0.83
CA GLU A 425 -1.95 19.70 -1.45
C GLU A 425 -2.92 18.53 -1.63
N VAL A 426 -4.20 18.83 -1.44
CA VAL A 426 -5.28 17.88 -1.62
C VAL A 426 -6.30 18.46 -2.59
N SER A 427 -6.77 17.62 -3.50
CA SER A 427 -7.98 17.84 -4.28
C SER A 427 -9.13 17.13 -3.57
N LEU A 428 -10.05 17.90 -3.01
CA LEU A 428 -11.26 17.42 -2.36
C LEU A 428 -12.45 17.65 -3.29
N GLN A 429 -13.21 16.60 -3.55
CA GLN A 429 -14.58 16.71 -4.00
C GLN A 429 -15.48 16.47 -2.80
N TYR A 430 -16.39 17.40 -2.53
CA TYR A 430 -17.27 17.34 -1.36
C TYR A 430 -18.68 17.75 -1.74
N VAL A 431 -19.65 17.29 -0.95
CA VAL A 431 -21.05 17.72 -1.05
C VAL A 431 -21.26 18.81 0.01
N THR A 432 -21.93 19.89 -0.36
CA THR A 432 -22.34 20.97 0.55
C THR A 432 -23.64 20.60 1.28
N GLU A 433 -24.08 21.43 2.24
CA GLU A 433 -25.35 21.19 2.96
C GLU A 433 -26.58 21.22 2.02
N ASP A 434 -26.53 21.99 0.93
CA ASP A 434 -27.58 22.08 -0.09
C ASP A 434 -27.46 21.01 -1.19
N GLY A 435 -26.51 20.07 -1.07
CA GLY A 435 -26.33 18.98 -2.01
C GLY A 435 -25.52 19.33 -3.26
N ALA A 436 -25.00 20.55 -3.38
CA ALA A 436 -24.12 20.89 -4.48
C ALA A 436 -22.76 20.19 -4.32
N ILE A 437 -22.10 19.86 -5.43
CA ILE A 437 -20.72 19.36 -5.39
C ILE A 437 -19.76 20.56 -5.45
N GLY A 438 -18.96 20.69 -4.40
CA GLY A 438 -17.82 21.58 -4.34
C GLY A 438 -16.53 20.85 -4.70
N VAL A 439 -15.59 21.59 -5.28
CA VAL A 439 -14.21 21.14 -5.48
C VAL A 439 -13.30 22.12 -4.75
N TYR A 440 -12.34 21.60 -4.01
CA TYR A 440 -11.29 22.37 -3.34
C TYR A 440 -9.93 21.80 -3.71
N GLN A 441 -8.98 22.68 -4.04
CA GLN A 441 -7.59 22.32 -4.26
C GLN A 441 -6.73 23.24 -3.40
N GLY A 442 -5.91 22.68 -2.52
CA GLY A 442 -5.04 23.43 -1.63
C GLY A 442 -4.63 22.63 -0.41
N LEU A 443 -4.17 23.31 0.64
CA LEU A 443 -3.78 22.64 1.88
C LEU A 443 -5.02 22.23 2.69
N PRO A 444 -5.10 20.99 3.22
CA PRO A 444 -6.22 20.57 4.05
C PRO A 444 -6.50 21.50 5.24
N SER A 445 -5.48 22.11 5.83
CA SER A 445 -5.64 23.07 6.94
C SER A 445 -6.31 24.38 6.54
N GLU A 446 -6.30 24.74 5.25
CA GLU A 446 -6.96 25.93 4.72
C GLU A 446 -8.42 25.65 4.31
N PHE A 447 -8.81 24.39 4.21
CA PHE A 447 -10.18 24.00 3.90
C PHE A 447 -11.09 24.15 5.13
N ASP A 448 -12.20 24.87 4.94
CA ASP A 448 -13.25 24.99 5.95
C ASP A 448 -14.20 23.79 5.85
N PHE A 449 -13.89 22.74 6.62
CA PHE A 449 -14.70 21.52 6.67
C PHE A 449 -16.16 21.74 7.09
N SER A 450 -16.51 22.90 7.66
CA SER A 450 -17.92 23.21 7.95
C SER A 450 -18.77 23.45 6.70
N LYS A 451 -18.13 23.66 5.53
CA LYS A 451 -18.82 23.80 4.23
C LYS A 451 -19.17 22.46 3.59
N ALA A 452 -18.60 21.36 4.08
CA ALA A 452 -18.81 20.02 3.54
C ALA A 452 -19.74 19.23 4.46
N SER A 453 -20.88 18.78 3.91
CA SER A 453 -21.73 17.77 4.56
C SER A 453 -21.06 16.39 4.50
N SER A 454 -20.41 16.08 3.37
CA SER A 454 -19.61 14.86 3.19
C SER A 454 -18.45 15.11 2.23
N VAL A 455 -17.30 14.47 2.47
CA VAL A 455 -16.21 14.38 1.51
C VAL A 455 -16.44 13.14 0.64
N VAL A 456 -16.49 13.34 -0.66
CA VAL A 456 -16.78 12.30 -1.67
C VAL A 456 -15.49 11.65 -2.13
N GLN A 457 -14.53 12.49 -2.50
CA GLN A 457 -13.25 12.08 -3.04
C GLN A 457 -12.15 12.95 -2.44
N GLN A 458 -11.03 12.31 -2.14
CA GLN A 458 -9.86 12.96 -1.59
C GLN A 458 -8.62 12.48 -2.32
N VAL A 459 -8.12 13.27 -3.26
CA VAL A 459 -6.90 12.94 -4.01
C VAL A 459 -5.77 13.81 -3.51
N TRP A 460 -4.76 13.19 -2.92
CA TRP A 460 -3.55 13.91 -2.52
C TRP A 460 -2.71 14.20 -3.77
N MET A 461 -2.40 15.48 -3.95
CA MET A 461 -1.58 15.95 -5.06
C MET A 461 -0.13 15.87 -4.62
N ASP A 462 0.45 14.68 -4.81
CA ASP A 462 1.86 14.46 -4.56
C ASP A 462 2.69 15.34 -5.50
N GLY A 463 3.32 16.38 -4.95
CA GLY A 463 4.59 16.90 -5.44
C GLY A 463 4.70 17.41 -6.88
N LEU A 464 3.61 17.63 -7.62
CA LEU A 464 3.65 18.45 -8.85
C LEU A 464 3.99 19.93 -8.55
N ILE A 465 4.26 20.26 -7.28
CA ILE A 465 4.93 21.48 -6.83
C ILE A 465 6.38 21.47 -7.34
N GLY A 466 6.53 21.74 -8.63
CA GLY A 466 7.73 22.24 -9.31
C GLY A 466 9.03 21.45 -9.11
N GLU A 467 9.50 20.84 -10.20
CA GLU A 467 10.95 20.64 -10.48
C GLU A 467 11.79 21.95 -10.42
N GLY A 468 11.23 23.08 -9.98
CA GLY A 468 11.82 24.42 -10.01
C GLY A 468 12.57 24.86 -8.74
N GLN A 469 12.63 24.06 -7.67
CA GLN A 469 13.37 24.46 -6.45
C GLN A 469 14.12 23.35 -5.72
N LEU A 470 14.41 22.23 -6.39
CA LEU A 470 15.55 21.43 -5.96
C LEU A 470 16.81 22.25 -6.28
N GLY A 471 17.63 22.53 -5.26
CA GLY A 471 18.99 23.00 -5.48
C GLY A 471 19.73 22.09 -6.47
N PRO A 472 20.83 22.55 -7.07
CA PRO A 472 21.57 21.76 -8.05
C PRO A 472 21.79 20.34 -7.50
N PRO A 473 21.60 19.28 -8.33
CA PRO A 473 21.78 17.91 -7.87
C PRO A 473 23.13 17.81 -7.17
N PRO A 474 23.23 17.11 -6.02
CA PRO A 474 24.51 16.90 -5.37
C PRO A 474 25.49 16.35 -6.41
N ALA A 475 26.68 16.94 -6.48
CA ALA A 475 27.71 16.51 -7.41
C ALA A 475 27.87 14.98 -7.31
N PRO A 476 28.00 14.25 -8.44
CA PRO A 476 28.17 12.81 -8.40
C PRO A 476 29.31 12.47 -7.45
N LEU A 477 29.03 11.61 -6.46
CA LEU A 477 30.01 11.19 -5.47
C LEU A 477 31.28 10.73 -6.20
N PRO A 478 32.48 11.13 -5.76
CA PRO A 478 33.71 10.63 -6.32
C PRO A 478 33.70 9.11 -6.20
N SER A 479 33.89 8.41 -7.33
CA SER A 479 34.03 6.96 -7.33
C SER A 479 35.18 6.60 -6.40
N TYR A 480 34.86 5.99 -5.26
CA TYR A 480 35.87 5.45 -4.35
C TYR A 480 36.56 4.27 -5.05
N ALA A 481 37.64 4.57 -5.77
CA ALA A 481 38.62 3.57 -6.14
C ALA A 481 39.23 3.04 -4.84
N SER A 482 39.08 1.75 -4.60
CA SER A 482 39.63 1.06 -3.43
C SER A 482 41.12 1.40 -3.26
N PRO A 483 41.59 1.65 -2.03
CA PRO A 483 43.00 1.90 -1.81
C PRO A 483 43.80 0.64 -2.18
N VAL A 484 44.68 0.78 -3.18
CA VAL A 484 45.68 -0.22 -3.50
C VAL A 484 46.63 -0.37 -2.33
N ASP A 485 46.62 -1.56 -1.75
CA ASP A 485 47.51 -2.03 -0.69
C ASP A 485 48.99 -1.82 -1.10
N LYS A 486 49.65 -0.85 -0.48
CA LYS A 486 51.12 -0.67 -0.60
C LYS A 486 51.81 -1.56 0.41
N SER A 487 51.93 -2.85 0.09
CA SER A 487 52.81 -3.76 0.82
C SER A 487 54.27 -3.32 0.66
N SER A 488 54.94 -3.14 1.79
CA SER A 488 56.38 -2.93 1.96
C SER A 488 57.20 -4.05 1.31
N SER A 489 57.95 -3.75 0.24
CA SER A 489 58.98 -4.65 -0.29
C SER A 489 60.35 -4.31 0.27
N SER A 490 60.81 -5.15 1.21
CA SER A 490 62.21 -5.21 1.61
C SER A 490 63.03 -5.84 0.47
N LYS A 491 63.94 -5.06 -0.11
CA LYS A 491 64.91 -5.54 -1.10
C LYS A 491 65.82 -6.59 -0.47
N ASN A 492 65.63 -7.86 -0.83
CA ASN A 492 66.69 -8.86 -0.71
C ASN A 492 67.08 -9.38 -2.10
N ARG A 493 68.34 -9.13 -2.42
CA ARG A 493 68.96 -9.19 -3.74
C ARG A 493 69.62 -10.55 -3.90
N ARG A 494 69.04 -11.47 -4.68
CA ARG A 494 69.78 -12.62 -5.23
C ARG A 494 69.44 -12.86 -6.69
N LYS A 495 70.52 -12.85 -7.48
CA LYS A 495 70.61 -13.19 -8.90
C LYS A 495 70.10 -14.61 -9.13
N ASN A 496 69.32 -14.83 -10.18
CA ASN A 496 69.52 -16.04 -10.99
C ASN A 496 69.12 -15.81 -12.46
N LYS A 497 70.00 -16.26 -13.35
CA LYS A 497 69.89 -16.23 -14.82
C LYS A 497 69.19 -17.51 -15.31
N GLY A 498 68.49 -17.41 -16.44
CA GLY A 498 68.12 -18.54 -17.30
C GLY A 498 66.82 -18.20 -18.06
N HIS A 499 66.87 -17.84 -19.34
CA HIS A 499 66.96 -18.66 -20.57
C HIS A 499 65.59 -19.15 -21.09
N GLY A 500 65.37 -18.91 -22.39
CA GLY A 500 64.42 -19.60 -23.28
C GLY A 500 63.13 -18.80 -23.51
N SER A 501 62.86 -18.15 -24.65
CA SER A 501 62.73 -18.60 -26.06
C SER A 501 61.42 -19.32 -26.41
N HIS A 502 60.65 -18.69 -27.31
CA HIS A 502 59.67 -19.18 -28.31
C HIS A 502 58.34 -18.42 -28.22
N LYS A 503 57.92 -17.57 -29.16
CA LYS A 503 57.78 -17.58 -30.64
C LYS A 503 56.52 -18.32 -31.11
N GLN A 504 55.75 -17.60 -31.93
CA GLN A 504 54.61 -17.99 -32.79
C GLN A 504 53.30 -18.29 -32.05
N GLY A 505 52.14 -17.74 -32.42
CA GLY A 505 51.71 -17.15 -33.68
C GLY A 505 50.49 -17.91 -34.19
N GLY A 506 49.52 -17.23 -34.80
CA GLY A 506 48.55 -17.89 -35.66
C GLY A 506 47.09 -17.52 -35.42
N ASP A 507 46.63 -16.61 -36.27
CA ASP A 507 45.26 -16.30 -36.64
C ASP A 507 44.37 -17.52 -36.94
N GLY A 508 43.05 -17.29 -36.94
CA GLY A 508 42.27 -17.69 -38.12
C GLY A 508 40.92 -18.38 -37.92
N HIS A 509 39.89 -17.62 -38.29
CA HIS A 509 38.77 -18.00 -39.17
C HIS A 509 37.41 -18.50 -38.67
N LYS A 510 36.42 -17.83 -39.29
CA LYS A 510 34.97 -18.00 -39.39
C LYS A 510 34.54 -19.27 -40.17
N GLY A 511 33.28 -19.68 -39.98
CA GLY A 511 32.45 -20.43 -40.95
C GLY A 511 31.35 -21.24 -40.24
N GLN A 512 30.09 -20.81 -40.24
CA GLN A 512 29.01 -21.10 -41.22
C GLN A 512 28.31 -22.48 -41.08
N THR A 513 27.00 -22.39 -40.80
CA THR A 513 25.84 -23.13 -41.35
C THR A 513 25.80 -24.66 -41.38
N GLY A 514 24.64 -25.22 -40.98
CA GLY A 514 24.24 -26.58 -41.38
C GLY A 514 22.84 -26.98 -40.90
N HIS A 515 21.92 -27.16 -41.86
CA HIS A 515 20.58 -27.75 -41.74
C HIS A 515 20.58 -29.20 -41.20
N GLY A 516 19.44 -29.64 -40.65
CA GLY A 516 19.11 -31.05 -40.49
C GLY A 516 17.63 -31.29 -40.15
N ALA A 517 16.90 -31.95 -41.04
CA ALA A 517 15.48 -32.28 -40.93
C ALA A 517 15.26 -33.78 -40.63
N ASN A 518 14.28 -34.08 -39.74
CA ASN A 518 13.42 -35.28 -39.66
C ASN A 518 14.09 -36.68 -39.45
N PRO A 519 13.38 -37.81 -39.17
CA PRO A 519 11.97 -38.00 -38.78
C PRO A 519 11.68 -39.10 -37.70
N LYS A 520 10.38 -39.18 -37.32
CA LYS A 520 9.58 -40.38 -36.97
C LYS A 520 9.93 -41.17 -35.69
N ASN A 521 8.94 -41.30 -34.81
CA ASN A 521 8.74 -42.58 -34.12
C ASN A 521 7.24 -42.93 -33.96
N LYS A 522 6.90 -44.14 -34.44
CA LYS A 522 5.61 -44.83 -34.27
C LYS A 522 5.76 -45.76 -33.06
N HIS A 523 4.79 -45.81 -32.16
CA HIS A 523 4.53 -47.01 -31.38
C HIS A 523 3.04 -47.28 -31.20
N LYS A 524 2.65 -48.49 -31.64
CA LYS A 524 1.41 -49.21 -31.32
C LYS A 524 1.61 -50.03 -30.05
N GLN A 525 0.56 -50.19 -29.24
CA GLN A 525 0.13 -51.40 -28.49
C GLN A 525 -1.23 -51.04 -27.83
N ALA A 526 -2.38 -51.65 -28.18
CA ALA A 526 -2.93 -52.93 -27.67
C ALA A 526 -2.91 -53.00 -26.13
N GLY A 527 -3.96 -53.27 -25.35
CA GLY A 527 -5.35 -53.70 -25.54
C GLY A 527 -5.76 -54.44 -24.24
N SER A 528 -6.92 -54.17 -23.63
CA SER A 528 -7.50 -54.94 -22.50
C SER A 528 -8.93 -54.41 -22.21
N LYS A 529 -9.99 -55.09 -22.66
CA LYS A 529 -10.78 -56.15 -21.99
C LYS A 529 -11.90 -55.66 -21.04
N LYS A 530 -13.12 -55.99 -21.50
CA LYS A 530 -14.45 -56.04 -20.89
C LYS A 530 -14.55 -56.44 -19.40
N GLN A 531 -15.50 -55.82 -18.70
CA GLN A 531 -16.49 -56.40 -17.76
C GLN A 531 -17.70 -55.43 -17.75
N HIS A 532 -18.86 -55.73 -18.35
CA HIS A 532 -20.03 -56.42 -17.80
C HIS A 532 -20.43 -56.02 -16.37
N GLY A 533 -21.54 -55.28 -16.27
CA GLY A 533 -22.27 -55.00 -15.05
C GLY A 533 -23.65 -54.41 -15.40
N GLN A 534 -24.62 -55.29 -15.58
CA GLN A 534 -26.05 -54.97 -15.67
C GLN A 534 -26.54 -54.44 -14.32
N ASN A 535 -27.38 -53.41 -14.29
CA ASN A 535 -28.63 -53.49 -13.53
C ASN A 535 -29.62 -52.38 -13.90
N ALA A 536 -30.84 -52.84 -14.15
CA ALA A 536 -32.05 -52.05 -14.31
C ALA A 536 -32.45 -51.42 -12.96
N ASN A 537 -33.05 -50.22 -12.98
CA ASN A 537 -34.43 -50.12 -12.50
C ASN A 537 -35.13 -48.84 -12.95
N HIS A 538 -36.20 -49.12 -13.67
CA HIS A 538 -37.37 -48.33 -13.94
C HIS A 538 -38.02 -47.87 -12.62
N LYS A 539 -38.40 -46.60 -12.50
CA LYS A 539 -39.60 -46.21 -11.73
C LYS A 539 -40.08 -44.81 -12.11
N ASP A 540 -41.22 -44.83 -12.81
CA ASP A 540 -42.20 -43.77 -12.86
C ASP A 540 -42.55 -43.26 -11.46
N SER A 541 -42.69 -41.94 -11.31
CA SER A 541 -43.62 -41.37 -10.33
C SER A 541 -44.36 -40.17 -10.90
N LYS A 542 -45.64 -40.46 -11.17
CA LYS A 542 -46.78 -39.59 -11.47
C LYS A 542 -46.86 -38.32 -10.62
N LYS A 543 -47.25 -37.24 -11.30
CA LYS A 543 -48.38 -36.33 -11.00
C LYS A 543 -49.04 -36.53 -9.61
N LYS A 544 -49.02 -35.49 -8.78
CA LYS A 544 -50.12 -35.15 -7.88
C LYS A 544 -50.41 -33.65 -7.91
N HIS A 545 -51.62 -33.35 -8.36
CA HIS A 545 -52.35 -32.12 -8.07
C HIS A 545 -52.77 -32.07 -6.59
N GLY A 546 -52.88 -30.85 -6.08
CA GLY A 546 -53.56 -30.50 -4.83
C GLY A 546 -52.83 -29.34 -4.16
N HIS A 547 -53.46 -28.32 -3.59
CA HIS A 547 -54.86 -27.99 -3.45
C HIS A 547 -54.90 -26.53 -2.95
N LYS A 548 -55.93 -25.78 -3.35
CA LYS A 548 -56.19 -24.40 -2.90
C LYS A 548 -56.28 -24.34 -1.37
N GLY A 549 -55.58 -23.38 -0.77
CA GLY A 549 -55.77 -22.96 0.62
C GLY A 549 -55.98 -21.45 0.66
N HIS A 550 -57.24 -21.03 0.56
CA HIS A 550 -57.69 -19.71 1.00
C HIS A 550 -57.43 -19.59 2.51
N LYS A 551 -56.75 -18.54 2.94
CA LYS A 551 -56.84 -18.05 4.32
C LYS A 551 -57.09 -16.56 4.33
N ASP A 552 -58.28 -16.23 4.80
CA ASP A 552 -58.73 -14.91 5.17
C ASP A 552 -57.85 -14.34 6.29
N HIS A 553 -57.24 -13.17 6.07
CA HIS A 553 -56.74 -12.36 7.16
C HIS A 553 -57.79 -11.31 7.54
N LYS A 554 -58.34 -11.53 8.74
CA LYS A 554 -59.18 -10.59 9.48
C LYS A 554 -58.44 -9.29 9.74
N VAL A 555 -59.07 -8.21 9.33
CA VAL A 555 -58.91 -6.84 9.81
C VAL A 555 -59.15 -6.82 11.33
N ASN A 556 -58.19 -6.30 12.10
CA ASN A 556 -58.40 -5.92 13.50
C ASN A 556 -58.17 -4.40 13.61
N LYS A 557 -59.27 -3.65 13.71
CA LYS A 557 -59.28 -2.26 14.17
C LYS A 557 -59.06 -2.27 15.68
N HIS A 558 -58.07 -1.53 16.15
CA HIS A 558 -58.04 -1.06 17.53
C HIS A 558 -58.13 0.46 17.55
N SER A 559 -59.19 0.92 18.21
CA SER A 559 -59.45 2.28 18.66
C SER A 559 -59.05 2.38 20.13
N SER A 560 -58.31 3.43 20.47
CA SER A 560 -58.27 4.10 21.78
C SER A 560 -57.44 5.36 21.53
N ASP A 561 -58.03 6.56 21.48
CA ASP A 561 -58.42 7.38 22.64
C ASP A 561 -57.29 7.45 23.69
N ASP A 562 -56.37 8.39 23.49
CA ASP A 562 -56.03 9.50 24.40
C ASP A 562 -55.25 10.60 23.65
#